data_AF-A0A1Z5KEV4-F1
#
_entry.id   AF-A0A1Z5KEV4-F1
#
_cell.length_a   1.000
_cell.length_b   1.000
_cell.length_c   1.000
_cell.angle_alpha   90.00
_cell.angle_beta   90.00
_cell.angle_gamma   90.00
#
_symmetry.space_group_name_H-M   'P 1'
#
loop_
_entity.id
_entity.type
_entity.pdbx_description
1 polymer ?
#
loop_
_entity_poly.entity_id
_entity_poly.type
_entity_poly.pdbx_seq_one_letter_code
_entity_poly.pdbx_strand_id
1 'polypeptide(L)'
;MEVGMHRAIQCMNAAKAGFHAHCVEPSPNSFQRVQNAVLKAPADVQERIHLYQVAASSSSEGTVPFTSSGGTGDHVGGHDMWAMEEKQQENDPKAQVIQVPTKKLDDIVIPNEKAFLLKVDTQGFEPTVFSGLTESLKQHKIQYVLTEFWPRGMDLLAGRPNECIGAQLLETFLKYGYTLYAMPVAAHPLAPRGWTSIVPQRPLHNVQAFCEWYFYVERAFPSKDYKMGYWSDILAVAPGAALPSPKTQTGKALAGKATL
;
A
#
# COMPACT_ATOMS: atom_id res chain seq x y z
N MET A 1 11.50 -2.75 -3.08
CA MET A 1 10.51 -2.41 -4.13
C MET A 1 9.48 -1.47 -3.52
N GLU A 2 9.11 -0.43 -4.25
CA GLU A 2 8.10 0.56 -3.85
C GLU A 2 7.04 0.64 -4.95
N VAL A 3 5.77 0.52 -4.58
CA VAL A 3 4.62 0.49 -5.50
C VAL A 3 3.62 1.56 -5.07
N GLY A 4 3.27 2.43 -6.02
CA GLY A 4 2.42 3.60 -5.79
C GLY A 4 3.22 4.71 -5.09
N MET A 5 4.02 5.46 -5.86
CA MET A 5 4.88 6.51 -5.32
C MET A 5 4.58 7.87 -5.94
N HIS A 6 4.22 8.82 -5.10
CA HIS A 6 4.12 10.21 -5.56
C HIS A 6 5.50 10.87 -5.78
N ARG A 7 6.54 10.42 -5.08
CA ARG A 7 7.91 10.97 -5.12
C ARG A 7 8.97 9.87 -4.96
N ALA A 8 10.15 10.08 -5.53
CA ALA A 8 11.26 9.12 -5.52
C ALA A 8 11.93 8.89 -4.14
N ILE A 9 11.35 9.36 -3.03
CA ILE A 9 12.06 9.49 -1.75
C ILE A 9 12.49 8.13 -1.20
N GLN A 10 11.59 7.14 -1.14
CA GLN A 10 11.90 5.85 -0.52
C GLN A 10 12.83 5.03 -1.41
N CYS A 11 12.57 5.00 -2.72
CA CYS A 11 13.51 4.45 -3.71
C CYS A 11 14.93 5.04 -3.63
N MET A 12 15.04 6.36 -3.56
CA MET A 12 16.34 7.04 -3.42
C MET A 12 17.03 6.67 -2.10
N ASN A 13 16.29 6.57 -1.01
CA ASN A 13 16.85 6.16 0.28
C ASN A 13 17.34 4.72 0.26
N ALA A 14 16.61 3.80 -0.37
CA ALA A 14 17.04 2.41 -0.55
C ALA A 14 18.31 2.31 -1.38
N ALA A 15 18.39 3.04 -2.50
CA ALA A 15 19.56 3.07 -3.37
C ALA A 15 20.81 3.63 -2.68
N LYS A 16 20.66 4.73 -1.92
CA LYS A 16 21.73 5.30 -1.09
C LYS A 16 22.20 4.34 0.00
N ALA A 17 21.31 3.48 0.49
CA ALA A 17 21.63 2.45 1.48
C ALA A 17 22.28 1.19 0.87
N GLY A 18 22.54 1.15 -0.44
CA GLY A 18 23.21 0.01 -1.08
C GLY A 18 22.28 -0.98 -1.78
N PHE A 19 20.96 -0.79 -1.75
CA PHE A 19 20.01 -1.73 -2.33
C PHE A 19 19.65 -1.37 -3.77
N HIS A 20 19.33 -2.38 -4.59
CA HIS A 20 18.59 -2.14 -5.82
C HIS A 20 17.13 -1.81 -5.51
N ALA A 21 16.66 -0.66 -5.99
CA ALA A 21 15.32 -0.14 -5.77
C ALA A 21 14.49 -0.29 -7.06
N HIS A 22 13.47 -1.14 -7.01
CA HIS A 22 12.46 -1.25 -8.08
C HIS A 22 11.25 -0.41 -7.73
N CYS A 23 10.88 0.51 -8.62
CA CYS A 23 10.03 1.65 -8.34
C CYS A 23 8.91 1.75 -9.36
N VAL A 24 7.68 1.45 -8.94
CA VAL A 24 6.48 1.41 -9.79
C VAL A 24 5.61 2.65 -9.56
N GLU A 25 5.41 3.46 -10.60
CA GLU A 25 4.54 4.65 -10.56
C GLU A 25 3.78 4.83 -11.90
N PRO A 26 2.46 4.62 -11.93
CA PRO A 26 1.67 4.71 -13.17
C PRO A 26 1.46 6.13 -13.70
N SER A 27 1.31 7.14 -12.84
CA SER A 27 0.96 8.52 -13.26
C SER A 27 2.09 9.12 -14.10
N PRO A 28 1.86 9.52 -15.37
CA PRO A 28 2.87 10.21 -16.17
C PRO A 28 3.44 11.46 -15.47
N ASN A 29 2.58 12.22 -14.80
CA ASN A 29 2.96 13.45 -14.11
C ASN A 29 3.85 13.15 -12.89
N SER A 30 3.49 12.17 -12.05
CA SER A 30 4.32 11.76 -10.92
C SER A 30 5.59 11.03 -11.39
N PHE A 31 5.50 10.20 -12.42
CA PHE A 31 6.64 9.48 -12.99
C PHE A 31 7.70 10.43 -13.55
N GLN A 32 7.30 11.46 -14.30
CA GLN A 32 8.24 12.47 -14.79
C GLN A 32 8.94 13.20 -13.63
N ARG A 33 8.21 13.48 -12.54
CA ARG A 33 8.78 14.06 -11.31
C ARG A 33 9.80 13.12 -10.67
N VAL A 34 9.49 11.83 -10.59
CA VAL A 34 10.38 10.77 -10.08
C VAL A 34 11.64 10.68 -10.94
N GLN A 35 11.51 10.58 -12.26
CA GLN A 35 12.64 10.54 -13.20
C GLN A 35 13.56 11.75 -13.03
N ASN A 36 13.00 12.96 -12.99
CA ASN A 36 13.77 14.18 -12.80
C ASN A 36 14.53 14.22 -11.46
N ALA A 37 13.99 13.60 -10.41
CA ALA A 37 14.67 13.49 -9.13
C ALA A 37 15.83 12.48 -9.19
N VAL A 38 15.62 11.34 -9.85
CA VAL A 38 16.66 10.30 -10.04
C VAL A 38 17.81 10.81 -10.89
N LEU A 39 17.55 11.51 -12.01
CA LEU A 39 18.58 12.08 -12.88
C LEU A 39 19.52 13.08 -12.19
N LYS A 40 19.09 13.66 -11.06
CA LYS A 40 19.90 14.58 -10.25
C LYS A 40 20.73 13.87 -9.16
N ALA A 41 20.59 12.56 -9.01
CA ALA A 41 21.33 11.78 -8.03
C ALA A 41 22.78 11.51 -8.49
N PRO A 42 23.69 11.14 -7.58
CA PRO A 42 24.99 10.57 -7.95
C PRO A 42 24.84 9.31 -8.83
N ALA A 43 25.80 9.08 -9.74
CA ALA A 43 25.73 7.99 -10.73
C ALA A 43 25.55 6.61 -10.10
N ASP A 44 26.27 6.32 -9.01
CA ASP A 44 26.19 5.06 -8.26
C ASP A 44 24.80 4.82 -7.62
N VAL A 45 24.10 5.91 -7.28
CA VAL A 45 22.72 5.85 -6.79
C VAL A 45 21.74 5.63 -7.94
N GLN A 46 21.96 6.30 -9.08
CA GLN A 46 21.12 6.13 -10.28
C GLN A 46 21.13 4.68 -10.78
N GLU A 47 22.31 4.06 -10.86
CA GLU A 47 22.50 2.67 -11.33
C GLU A 47 21.73 1.63 -10.49
N ARG A 48 21.39 1.97 -9.23
CA ARG A 48 20.61 1.10 -8.35
C ARG A 48 19.10 1.30 -8.45
N ILE A 49 18.62 2.28 -9.21
CA ILE A 49 17.19 2.60 -9.29
C ILE A 49 16.61 2.15 -10.64
N HIS A 50 15.58 1.32 -10.56
CA HIS A 50 14.85 0.79 -11.71
C HIS A 50 13.42 1.34 -11.68
N LEU A 51 13.07 2.18 -12.65
CA LEU A 51 11.78 2.85 -12.73
C LEU A 51 10.82 2.14 -13.71
N TYR A 52 9.57 1.97 -13.32
CA TYR A 52 8.52 1.34 -14.13
C TYR A 52 7.27 2.22 -14.17
N GLN A 53 6.95 2.77 -15.34
CA GLN A 53 5.74 3.58 -15.54
C GLN A 53 4.54 2.68 -15.87
N VAL A 54 4.09 1.91 -14.88
CA VAL A 54 3.02 0.91 -15.01
C VAL A 54 2.17 0.90 -13.74
N ALA A 55 0.93 0.47 -13.84
CA ALA A 55 0.13 0.09 -12.67
C ALA A 55 0.45 -1.36 -12.28
N ALA A 56 0.81 -1.59 -11.02
CA ALA A 56 0.90 -2.96 -10.51
C ALA A 56 -0.49 -3.59 -10.49
N SER A 57 -0.64 -4.80 -11.05
CA SER A 57 -1.94 -5.44 -11.24
C SER A 57 -1.85 -6.97 -11.30
N SER A 58 -2.98 -7.63 -11.50
CA SER A 58 -3.12 -9.08 -11.67
C SER A 58 -2.59 -9.61 -13.01
N SER A 59 -2.40 -8.74 -14.00
CA SER A 59 -1.96 -9.08 -15.36
C SER A 59 -0.85 -8.13 -15.84
N SER A 60 0.05 -8.66 -16.67
CA SER A 60 1.05 -7.88 -17.41
C SER A 60 0.60 -7.52 -18.82
N GLU A 61 -0.50 -8.11 -19.27
CA GLU A 61 -1.13 -7.82 -20.54
C GLU A 61 -2.40 -7.03 -20.25
N GLY A 62 -2.37 -5.71 -20.46
CA GLY A 62 -3.54 -4.86 -20.27
C GLY A 62 -3.25 -3.41 -19.93
N THR A 63 -4.34 -2.67 -19.73
CA THR A 63 -4.33 -1.31 -19.18
C THR A 63 -5.43 -1.18 -18.14
N VAL A 64 -5.27 -0.25 -17.21
CA VAL A 64 -6.34 0.17 -16.29
C VAL A 64 -6.60 1.67 -16.42
N PRO A 65 -7.84 2.13 -16.18
CA PRO A 65 -8.12 3.55 -16.00
C PRO A 65 -7.38 4.04 -14.76
N PHE A 66 -6.86 5.26 -14.81
CA PHE A 66 -6.06 5.84 -13.75
C PHE A 66 -6.22 7.35 -13.70
N THR A 67 -6.45 7.91 -12.51
CA THR A 67 -6.50 9.36 -12.31
C THR A 67 -5.09 9.94 -12.32
N SER A 68 -4.79 10.81 -13.28
CA SER A 68 -3.44 11.35 -13.50
C SER A 68 -3.35 12.85 -13.19
N SER A 69 -3.86 13.27 -12.04
CA SER A 69 -3.74 14.67 -11.59
C SER A 69 -2.31 15.06 -11.21
N GLY A 70 -1.43 14.08 -10.98
CA GLY A 70 -0.04 14.24 -10.60
C GLY A 70 0.17 14.49 -9.10
N GLY A 71 -0.85 14.21 -8.28
CA GLY A 71 -0.89 14.43 -6.84
C GLY A 71 -0.79 13.15 -6.02
N THR A 72 -0.97 13.25 -4.69
CA THR A 72 -1.00 12.09 -3.78
C THR A 72 -2.31 11.31 -3.83
N GLY A 73 -3.34 11.84 -4.50
CA GLY A 73 -4.63 11.17 -4.68
C GLY A 73 -4.78 10.46 -6.03
N ASP A 74 -3.72 10.35 -6.83
CA ASP A 74 -3.71 9.58 -8.07
C ASP A 74 -3.90 8.09 -7.74
N HIS A 75 -4.87 7.44 -8.36
CA HIS A 75 -5.30 6.06 -8.09
C HIS A 75 -5.98 5.41 -9.31
N VAL A 76 -6.11 4.08 -9.29
CA VAL A 76 -6.80 3.31 -10.33
C VAL A 76 -8.30 3.58 -10.30
N GLY A 77 -8.92 3.75 -11.47
CA GLY A 77 -10.33 4.07 -11.64
C GLY A 77 -10.58 5.57 -11.82
N GLY A 78 -11.83 5.98 -11.59
CA GLY A 78 -12.27 7.39 -11.63
C GLY A 78 -12.99 7.82 -10.35
N HIS A 79 -12.81 7.07 -9.26
CA HIS A 79 -13.56 7.27 -8.03
C HIS A 79 -13.17 8.58 -7.33
N ASP A 80 -14.11 9.14 -6.58
CA ASP A 80 -13.82 10.24 -5.67
C ASP A 80 -13.43 9.64 -4.32
N MET A 81 -12.12 9.49 -4.08
CA MET A 81 -11.60 8.89 -2.84
C MET A 81 -11.82 9.78 -1.61
N TRP A 82 -12.25 11.02 -1.79
CA TRP A 82 -12.64 11.90 -0.68
C TRP A 82 -14.10 11.66 -0.27
N ALA A 83 -15.00 11.65 -1.25
CA ALA A 83 -16.42 11.35 -1.04
C ALA A 83 -16.68 9.87 -0.79
N MET A 84 -15.75 8.99 -1.20
CA MET A 84 -15.90 7.54 -1.29
C MET A 84 -17.09 7.13 -2.16
N GLU A 85 -17.16 7.72 -3.36
CA GLU A 85 -18.25 7.55 -4.31
C GLU A 85 -17.71 7.21 -5.71
N GLU A 86 -18.51 6.45 -6.47
CA GLU A 86 -18.30 6.35 -7.91
C GLU A 86 -18.63 7.69 -8.55
N LYS A 87 -17.64 8.33 -9.16
CA LYS A 87 -17.84 9.50 -10.00
C LYS A 87 -17.46 9.13 -11.42
N GLN A 88 -18.42 9.14 -12.34
CA GLN A 88 -18.05 9.33 -13.74
C GLN A 88 -17.58 10.77 -13.85
N GLN A 89 -16.26 10.98 -13.91
CA GLN A 89 -15.60 12.28 -13.98
C GLN A 89 -15.83 12.97 -15.35
N GLU A 90 -17.06 12.96 -15.89
CA GLU A 90 -17.38 13.60 -17.17
C GLU A 90 -17.27 15.14 -17.10
N ASN A 91 -17.27 15.74 -15.89
CA ASN A 91 -17.39 17.19 -15.71
C ASN A 91 -16.29 17.87 -14.85
N ASP A 92 -15.21 17.17 -14.47
CA ASP A 92 -14.05 17.84 -13.86
C ASP A 92 -12.92 18.04 -14.89
N PRO A 93 -12.71 19.28 -15.40
CA PRO A 93 -11.70 19.56 -16.40
C PRO A 93 -10.25 19.32 -15.93
N LYS A 94 -10.02 19.05 -14.63
CA LYS A 94 -8.70 18.69 -14.07
C LYS A 94 -8.50 17.20 -13.84
N ALA A 95 -9.58 16.41 -13.83
CA ALA A 95 -9.51 14.99 -13.53
C ALA A 95 -9.34 14.19 -14.83
N GLN A 96 -8.10 14.09 -15.29
CA GLN A 96 -7.76 13.32 -16.47
C GLN A 96 -7.65 11.83 -16.10
N VAL A 97 -8.69 11.05 -16.37
CA VAL A 97 -8.59 9.59 -16.37
C VAL A 97 -7.88 9.16 -17.65
N ILE A 98 -6.75 8.48 -17.51
CA ILE A 98 -5.96 7.95 -18.61
C ILE A 98 -5.86 6.43 -18.51
N GLN A 99 -5.59 5.77 -19.62
CA GLN A 99 -5.23 4.35 -19.60
C GLN A 99 -3.72 4.22 -19.36
N VAL A 100 -3.34 3.47 -18.33
CA VAL A 100 -1.94 3.15 -18.03
C VAL A 100 -1.70 1.64 -18.19
N PRO A 101 -0.53 1.23 -18.73
CA PRO A 101 -0.19 -0.19 -18.86
C PRO A 101 -0.09 -0.87 -17.50
N THR A 102 -0.45 -2.15 -17.45
CA THR A 102 -0.37 -2.95 -16.23
C THR A 102 0.86 -3.85 -16.20
N LYS A 103 1.32 -4.21 -15.01
CA LYS A 103 2.36 -5.23 -14.81
C LYS A 103 2.13 -6.03 -13.54
N LYS A 104 2.28 -7.35 -13.60
CA LYS A 104 2.38 -8.20 -12.41
C LYS A 104 3.68 -7.91 -11.68
N LEU A 105 3.63 -7.81 -10.36
CA LEU A 105 4.85 -7.63 -9.58
C LEU A 105 5.76 -8.86 -9.63
N ASP A 106 5.20 -10.07 -9.81
CA ASP A 106 5.98 -11.29 -10.05
C ASP A 106 6.90 -11.18 -11.29
N ASP A 107 6.53 -10.35 -12.28
CA ASP A 107 7.34 -10.11 -13.48
C ASP A 107 8.36 -8.96 -13.30
N ILE A 108 8.37 -8.31 -12.14
CA ILE A 108 9.36 -7.31 -11.73
C ILE A 108 10.35 -7.91 -10.73
N VAL A 109 9.89 -8.80 -9.84
CA VAL A 109 10.76 -9.51 -8.90
C VAL A 109 11.76 -10.37 -9.68
N ILE A 110 13.04 -10.04 -9.59
CA ILE A 110 14.10 -10.67 -10.38
C ILE A 110 14.20 -12.17 -10.03
N PRO A 111 14.23 -13.07 -11.02
CA PRO A 111 14.51 -14.48 -10.80
C PRO A 111 15.81 -14.69 -10.02
N ASN A 112 15.75 -15.50 -8.96
CA ASN A 112 16.85 -15.83 -8.04
C ASN A 112 17.30 -14.73 -7.07
N GLU A 113 16.65 -13.57 -7.06
CA GLU A 113 16.87 -12.56 -6.02
C GLU A 113 15.82 -12.61 -4.93
N LYS A 114 16.21 -12.21 -3.71
CA LYS A 114 15.30 -11.97 -2.60
C LYS A 114 15.13 -10.47 -2.40
N ALA A 115 13.91 -9.99 -2.45
CA ALA A 115 13.58 -8.64 -2.06
C ALA A 115 13.65 -8.52 -0.54
N PHE A 116 14.44 -7.56 -0.05
CA PHE A 116 14.47 -7.24 1.37
C PHE A 116 13.12 -6.66 1.83
N LEU A 117 12.62 -5.64 1.14
CA LEU A 117 11.39 -4.94 1.49
C LEU A 117 10.54 -4.65 0.25
N LEU A 118 9.24 -4.87 0.35
CA LEU A 118 8.21 -4.37 -0.55
C LEU A 118 7.32 -3.37 0.21
N LYS A 119 7.15 -2.16 -0.32
CA LYS A 119 6.13 -1.20 0.12
C LYS A 119 5.03 -1.08 -0.93
N VAL A 120 3.77 -1.22 -0.54
CA VAL A 120 2.59 -1.05 -1.41
C VAL A 120 1.62 -0.05 -0.78
N ASP A 121 1.22 0.95 -1.55
CA ASP A 121 0.29 2.02 -1.15
C ASP A 121 -0.31 2.54 -2.44
N THR A 122 -1.46 1.98 -2.78
CA THR A 122 -2.14 2.16 -4.05
C THR A 122 -3.57 2.63 -3.85
N GLN A 123 -3.81 3.28 -2.70
CA GLN A 123 -5.06 3.94 -2.38
C GLN A 123 -6.27 2.99 -2.49
N GLY A 124 -6.14 1.77 -1.97
CA GLY A 124 -7.19 0.75 -1.99
C GLY A 124 -7.04 -0.32 -3.08
N PHE A 125 -6.15 -0.15 -4.06
CA PHE A 125 -5.98 -1.13 -5.14
C PHE A 125 -5.09 -2.34 -4.74
N GLU A 126 -4.70 -2.43 -3.47
CA GLU A 126 -3.76 -3.44 -2.98
C GLU A 126 -4.21 -4.88 -3.27
N PRO A 127 -5.49 -5.29 -3.09
CA PRO A 127 -5.90 -6.66 -3.38
C PRO A 127 -5.55 -7.11 -4.81
N THR A 128 -5.74 -6.22 -5.80
CA THR A 128 -5.39 -6.50 -7.19
C THR A 128 -3.88 -6.52 -7.39
N VAL A 129 -3.13 -5.60 -6.76
CA VAL A 129 -1.66 -5.60 -6.79
C VAL A 129 -1.10 -6.94 -6.28
N PHE A 130 -1.60 -7.42 -5.14
CA PHE A 130 -1.11 -8.66 -4.53
C PHE A 130 -1.53 -9.92 -5.28
N SER A 131 -2.65 -9.89 -6.02
CA SER A 131 -3.01 -11.01 -6.91
C SER A 131 -1.98 -11.24 -8.02
N GLY A 132 -1.22 -10.21 -8.42
CA GLY A 132 -0.09 -10.30 -9.35
C GLY A 132 1.28 -10.57 -8.70
N LEU A 133 1.31 -10.93 -7.41
CA LEU A 133 2.52 -11.21 -6.63
C LEU A 133 2.45 -12.59 -5.91
N THR A 134 1.54 -13.45 -6.34
CA THR A 134 1.22 -14.69 -5.62
C THR A 134 2.40 -15.66 -5.57
N GLU A 135 3.19 -15.76 -6.65
CA GLU A 135 4.32 -16.70 -6.71
C GLU A 135 5.49 -16.24 -5.83
N SER A 136 5.82 -14.95 -5.85
CA SER A 136 6.88 -14.40 -5.00
C SER A 136 6.54 -14.47 -3.52
N LEU A 137 5.27 -14.26 -3.15
CA LEU A 137 4.83 -14.42 -1.77
C LEU A 137 4.94 -15.87 -1.32
N LYS A 138 4.41 -16.81 -2.11
CA LYS A 138 4.42 -18.26 -1.83
C LYS A 138 5.85 -18.81 -1.70
N GLN A 139 6.78 -18.31 -2.50
CA GLN A 139 8.19 -18.71 -2.49
C GLN A 139 9.04 -17.93 -1.46
N HIS A 140 8.41 -17.09 -0.62
CA HIS A 140 9.08 -16.24 0.37
C HIS A 140 10.24 -15.41 -0.20
N LYS A 141 10.07 -14.92 -1.43
CA LYS A 141 11.07 -14.07 -2.09
C LYS A 141 11.14 -12.68 -1.47
N ILE A 142 10.13 -12.28 -0.70
CA ILE A 142 10.06 -10.97 -0.06
C ILE A 142 10.10 -11.15 1.45
N GLN A 143 11.13 -10.61 2.11
CA GLN A 143 11.29 -10.80 3.56
C GLN A 143 10.29 -9.97 4.36
N TYR A 144 10.09 -8.71 3.95
CA TYR A 144 9.19 -7.76 4.59
C TYR A 144 8.25 -7.16 3.55
N VAL A 145 6.96 -7.17 3.83
CA VAL A 145 5.95 -6.45 3.07
C VAL A 145 5.30 -5.43 4.00
N LEU A 146 5.38 -4.15 3.65
CA LEU A 146 4.64 -3.08 4.29
C LEU A 146 3.55 -2.63 3.32
N THR A 147 2.29 -2.80 3.69
CA THR A 147 1.17 -2.39 2.82
C THR A 147 0.19 -1.52 3.56
N GLU A 148 -0.34 -0.51 2.85
CA GLU A 148 -1.55 0.18 3.29
C GLU A 148 -2.68 -0.85 3.42
N PHE A 149 -3.43 -0.75 4.50
CA PHE A 149 -4.64 -1.50 4.76
C PHE A 149 -5.78 -0.53 5.03
N TRP A 150 -6.50 -0.23 3.95
CA TRP A 150 -7.62 0.69 3.94
C TRP A 150 -8.89 -0.03 3.45
N PRO A 151 -9.61 -0.74 4.34
CA PRO A 151 -10.75 -1.58 3.95
C PRO A 151 -11.80 -0.86 3.13
N ARG A 152 -12.11 0.39 3.48
CA ARG A 152 -13.12 1.18 2.77
C ARG A 152 -12.67 1.54 1.35
N GLY A 153 -11.40 1.88 1.14
CA GLY A 153 -10.82 2.10 -0.20
C GLY A 153 -10.82 0.83 -1.04
N MET A 154 -10.41 -0.28 -0.44
CA MET A 154 -10.39 -1.60 -1.10
C MET A 154 -11.78 -2.03 -1.57
N ASP A 155 -12.78 -1.95 -0.69
CA ASP A 155 -14.16 -2.28 -0.99
C ASP A 155 -14.74 -1.38 -2.09
N LEU A 156 -14.44 -0.07 -2.06
CA LEU A 156 -14.88 0.88 -3.08
C LEU A 156 -14.34 0.51 -4.47
N LEU A 157 -13.01 0.32 -4.58
CA LEU A 157 -12.39 0.03 -5.88
C LEU A 157 -12.75 -1.37 -6.43
N ALA A 158 -13.17 -2.29 -5.56
CA ALA A 158 -13.69 -3.58 -5.98
C ALA A 158 -15.19 -3.58 -6.32
N GLY A 159 -15.89 -2.46 -6.12
CA GLY A 159 -17.35 -2.40 -6.28
C GLY A 159 -18.12 -3.27 -5.26
N ARG A 160 -17.54 -3.50 -4.08
CA ARG A 160 -18.05 -4.40 -3.02
C ARG A 160 -18.13 -3.67 -1.67
N PRO A 161 -19.02 -2.66 -1.53
CA PRO A 161 -19.04 -1.79 -0.37
C PRO A 161 -19.41 -2.52 0.93
N ASN A 162 -18.56 -2.39 1.96
CA ASN A 162 -18.72 -2.96 3.31
C ASN A 162 -18.65 -4.49 3.36
N GLU A 163 -18.04 -5.12 2.37
CA GLU A 163 -17.82 -6.57 2.34
C GLU A 163 -16.48 -6.98 2.97
N CYS A 164 -15.60 -6.01 3.25
CA CYS A 164 -14.32 -6.23 3.88
C CYS A 164 -13.37 -7.11 3.09
N ILE A 165 -13.25 -6.86 1.79
CA ILE A 165 -12.43 -7.71 0.90
C ILE A 165 -10.95 -7.72 1.28
N GLY A 166 -10.49 -6.68 2.01
CA GLY A 166 -9.15 -6.62 2.57
C GLY A 166 -8.81 -7.81 3.49
N ALA A 167 -9.80 -8.43 4.14
CA ALA A 167 -9.56 -9.63 4.94
C ALA A 167 -8.89 -10.76 4.13
N GLN A 168 -9.29 -10.94 2.87
CA GLN A 168 -8.74 -11.99 1.97
C GLN A 168 -7.26 -11.75 1.65
N LEU A 169 -6.83 -10.49 1.58
CA LEU A 169 -5.43 -10.13 1.44
C LEU A 169 -4.62 -10.60 2.67
N LEU A 170 -5.14 -10.34 3.88
CA LEU A 170 -4.49 -10.77 5.12
C LEU A 170 -4.47 -12.30 5.24
N GLU A 171 -5.56 -12.98 4.88
CA GLU A 171 -5.62 -14.43 4.81
C GLU A 171 -4.59 -15.01 3.85
N THR A 172 -4.33 -14.35 2.72
CA THR A 172 -3.31 -14.77 1.75
C THR A 172 -1.92 -14.75 2.37
N PHE A 173 -1.56 -13.71 3.13
CA PHE A 173 -0.30 -13.67 3.86
C PHE A 173 -0.19 -14.79 4.90
N LEU A 174 -1.23 -14.99 5.72
CA LEU A 174 -1.27 -16.04 6.73
C LEU A 174 -1.16 -17.44 6.10
N LYS A 175 -1.86 -17.68 4.99
CA LYS A 175 -1.81 -18.92 4.22
C LYS A 175 -0.40 -19.24 3.73
N TYR A 176 0.38 -18.22 3.35
CA TYR A 176 1.78 -18.37 2.97
C TYR A 176 2.74 -18.32 4.17
N GLY A 177 2.24 -18.31 5.40
CA GLY A 177 3.05 -18.40 6.62
C GLY A 177 3.67 -17.07 7.08
N TYR A 178 3.28 -15.94 6.50
CA TYR A 178 3.75 -14.64 6.99
C TYR A 178 3.17 -14.35 8.36
N THR A 179 3.96 -13.75 9.24
CA THR A 179 3.48 -13.17 10.50
C THR A 179 3.04 -11.73 10.25
N LEU A 180 1.84 -11.37 10.69
CA LEU A 180 1.26 -10.04 10.49
C LEU A 180 1.39 -9.17 11.74
N TYR A 181 1.83 -7.94 11.54
CA TYR A 181 1.90 -6.89 12.56
C TYR A 181 1.06 -5.70 12.10
N ALA A 182 0.03 -5.38 12.86
CA ALA A 182 -0.78 -4.19 12.62
C ALA A 182 -0.07 -2.95 13.15
N MET A 183 0.08 -1.94 12.29
CA MET A 183 0.65 -0.65 12.66
C MET A 183 -0.40 0.23 13.37
N PRO A 184 -0.03 1.44 13.83
CA PRO A 184 -1.01 2.38 14.36
C PRO A 184 -2.08 2.72 13.33
N VAL A 185 -3.33 2.78 13.76
CA VAL A 185 -4.43 3.27 12.94
C VAL A 185 -4.23 4.76 12.68
N ALA A 186 -4.49 5.17 11.46
CA ALA A 186 -4.50 6.54 10.98
C ALA A 186 -5.89 6.92 10.45
N ALA A 187 -6.12 8.22 10.40
CA ALA A 187 -7.33 8.82 9.86
C ALA A 187 -6.98 10.22 9.35
N HIS A 188 -7.82 10.78 8.48
CA HIS A 188 -7.67 12.17 8.07
C HIS A 188 -7.91 13.10 9.27
N PRO A 189 -7.29 14.29 9.35
CA PRO A 189 -7.55 15.26 10.42
C PRO A 189 -9.02 15.69 10.60
N LEU A 190 -9.85 15.48 9.58
CA LEU A 190 -11.31 15.73 9.64
C LEU A 190 -12.13 14.54 10.15
N ALA A 191 -11.48 13.42 10.48
CA ALA A 191 -12.17 12.30 11.10
C ALA A 191 -12.79 12.72 12.45
N PRO A 192 -13.97 12.18 12.79
CA PRO A 192 -14.62 12.45 14.08
C PRO A 192 -13.70 12.26 15.28
N ARG A 193 -13.88 13.05 16.34
CA ARG A 193 -13.07 12.84 17.55
C ARG A 193 -13.49 11.57 18.29
N GLY A 194 -12.56 10.99 19.05
CA GLY A 194 -12.84 9.89 19.97
C GLY A 194 -12.58 8.48 19.43
N TRP A 195 -12.41 8.30 18.12
CA TRP A 195 -12.11 6.97 17.53
C TRP A 195 -10.84 6.33 18.11
N THR A 196 -9.85 7.14 18.51
CA THR A 196 -8.60 6.65 19.09
C THR A 196 -8.82 5.85 20.38
N SER A 197 -9.90 6.11 21.11
CA SER A 197 -10.24 5.39 22.36
C SER A 197 -10.58 3.92 22.15
N ILE A 198 -11.03 3.54 20.95
CA ILE A 198 -11.42 2.16 20.63
C ILE A 198 -10.33 1.38 19.88
N VAL A 199 -9.23 2.03 19.48
CA VAL A 199 -8.09 1.38 18.82
C VAL A 199 -7.50 0.20 19.61
N PRO A 200 -7.45 0.22 20.96
CA PRO A 200 -7.01 -0.95 21.73
C PRO A 200 -7.94 -2.16 21.62
N GLN A 201 -9.18 -1.99 21.14
CA GLN A 201 -10.19 -3.05 21.04
C GLN A 201 -10.17 -3.76 19.68
N ARG A 202 -9.17 -3.48 18.83
CA ARG A 202 -9.00 -4.13 17.54
C ARG A 202 -8.90 -5.65 17.71
N PRO A 203 -9.71 -6.47 17.01
CA PRO A 203 -9.67 -7.92 17.15
C PRO A 203 -8.53 -8.53 16.32
N LEU A 204 -7.28 -8.32 16.76
CA LEU A 204 -6.05 -8.68 16.03
C LEU A 204 -5.86 -10.18 15.75
N HIS A 205 -6.64 -11.05 16.39
CA HIS A 205 -6.55 -12.51 16.24
C HIS A 205 -7.54 -13.09 15.22
N ASN A 206 -8.40 -12.26 14.61
CA ASN A 206 -9.33 -12.68 13.57
C ASN A 206 -9.32 -11.63 12.44
N VAL A 207 -8.80 -12.01 11.28
CA VAL A 207 -8.60 -11.08 10.15
C VAL A 207 -9.91 -10.51 9.59
N GLN A 208 -10.98 -11.30 9.57
CA GLN A 208 -12.31 -10.82 9.17
C GLN A 208 -12.82 -9.78 10.16
N ALA A 209 -12.83 -10.12 11.46
CA ALA A 209 -13.26 -9.19 12.50
C ALA A 209 -12.36 -7.93 12.55
N PHE A 210 -11.06 -8.07 12.29
CA PHE A 210 -10.10 -6.96 12.25
C PHE A 210 -10.41 -6.02 11.09
N CYS A 211 -10.74 -6.55 9.93
CA CYS A 211 -11.19 -5.78 8.80
C CYS A 211 -12.53 -5.07 9.14
N GLU A 212 -13.52 -5.82 9.63
CA GLU A 212 -14.86 -5.30 9.95
C GLU A 212 -14.84 -4.22 11.04
N TRP A 213 -13.82 -4.27 11.90
CA TRP A 213 -13.60 -3.26 12.93
C TRP A 213 -13.43 -1.85 12.35
N TYR A 214 -12.83 -1.69 11.17
CA TYR A 214 -12.71 -0.38 10.52
C TYR A 214 -14.09 0.21 10.18
N PHE A 215 -14.99 -0.61 9.64
CA PHE A 215 -16.37 -0.22 9.38
C PHE A 215 -17.17 0.00 10.68
N TYR A 216 -16.86 -0.75 11.74
CA TYR A 216 -17.42 -0.49 13.06
C TYR A 216 -17.03 0.89 13.58
N VAL A 217 -15.76 1.30 13.43
CA VAL A 217 -15.31 2.65 13.84
C VAL A 217 -16.12 3.73 13.13
N GLU A 218 -16.37 3.57 11.83
CA GLU A 218 -17.20 4.52 11.07
C GLU A 218 -18.63 4.60 11.58
N ARG A 219 -19.22 3.48 12.00
CA ARG A 219 -20.58 3.46 12.61
C ARG A 219 -20.59 4.03 14.02
N ALA A 220 -19.54 3.78 14.80
CA ALA A 220 -19.43 4.25 16.18
C ALA A 220 -19.18 5.77 16.25
N PHE A 221 -18.52 6.33 15.23
CA PHE A 221 -18.23 7.75 15.12
C PHE A 221 -18.73 8.29 13.77
N PRO A 222 -20.06 8.43 13.60
CA PRO A 222 -20.63 8.83 12.32
C PRO A 222 -20.33 10.29 12.00
N SER A 223 -20.14 10.59 10.71
CA SER A 223 -19.97 11.94 10.20
C SER A 223 -20.71 12.14 8.88
N LYS A 224 -21.32 13.31 8.73
CA LYS A 224 -21.88 13.74 7.44
C LYS A 224 -20.78 14.20 6.48
N ASP A 225 -19.74 14.82 7.01
CA ASP A 225 -18.69 15.50 6.23
C ASP A 225 -17.43 14.65 6.03
N TYR A 226 -17.32 13.50 6.70
CA TYR A 226 -16.18 12.61 6.61
C TYR A 226 -16.59 11.21 6.13
N LYS A 227 -16.02 10.79 4.99
CA LYS A 227 -16.31 9.50 4.35
C LYS A 227 -15.09 8.64 4.06
N MET A 228 -13.86 9.15 4.20
CA MET A 228 -12.66 8.34 3.86
C MET A 228 -12.48 7.09 4.71
N GLY A 229 -13.12 7.00 5.89
CA GLY A 229 -12.97 5.87 6.79
C GLY A 229 -11.64 5.91 7.54
N TYR A 230 -11.11 4.75 7.91
CA TYR A 230 -9.89 4.63 8.72
C TYR A 230 -8.95 3.63 8.05
N TRP A 231 -7.65 3.76 8.27
CA TRP A 231 -6.65 2.87 7.68
C TRP A 231 -5.52 2.60 8.66
N SER A 232 -4.68 1.64 8.33
CA SER A 232 -3.42 1.35 9.01
C SER A 232 -2.46 0.79 7.98
N ASP A 233 -1.18 0.72 8.32
CA ASP A 233 -0.29 -0.19 7.60
C ASP A 233 -0.30 -1.58 8.23
N ILE A 234 -0.02 -2.59 7.43
CA ILE A 234 0.28 -3.96 7.86
C ILE A 234 1.71 -4.29 7.46
N LEU A 235 2.51 -4.73 8.44
CA LEU A 235 3.81 -5.33 8.20
C LEU A 235 3.65 -6.85 8.21
N ALA A 236 3.81 -7.47 7.05
CA ALA A 236 3.91 -8.91 6.88
C ALA A 236 5.39 -9.34 6.85
N VAL A 237 5.75 -10.29 7.71
CA VAL A 237 7.12 -10.80 7.88
C VAL A 237 7.17 -12.26 7.43
N ALA A 238 8.05 -12.57 6.46
CA ALA A 238 8.17 -13.91 5.92
C ALA A 238 8.70 -14.92 6.95
N PRO A 239 8.38 -16.23 6.80
CA PRO A 239 9.01 -17.28 7.58
C PRO A 239 10.53 -17.19 7.59
N GLY A 240 11.13 -17.25 8.78
CA GLY A 240 12.59 -17.19 8.95
C GLY A 240 13.20 -15.79 8.82
N ALA A 241 12.44 -14.76 8.46
CA ALA A 241 12.90 -13.38 8.54
C ALA A 241 12.86 -12.90 10.00
N ALA A 242 13.95 -12.31 10.47
CA ALA A 242 14.06 -11.79 11.83
C ALA A 242 13.89 -10.28 11.84
N LEU A 243 12.84 -9.78 12.53
CA LEU A 243 12.70 -8.34 12.74
C LEU A 243 13.98 -7.79 13.39
N PRO A 244 14.60 -6.74 12.80
CA PRO A 244 15.84 -6.20 13.34
C PRO A 244 15.61 -5.71 14.77
N SER A 245 16.54 -6.03 15.67
CA SER A 245 16.48 -5.55 17.04
C SER A 245 16.40 -4.01 17.03
N PRO A 246 15.45 -3.42 17.76
CA PRO A 246 15.24 -2.00 17.70
C PRO A 246 16.50 -1.25 18.14
N LYS A 247 16.93 -0.27 17.32
CA LYS A 247 18.11 0.54 17.61
C LYS A 247 17.78 1.78 18.43
N THR A 248 16.55 2.27 18.35
CA THR A 248 16.08 3.45 19.08
C THR A 248 15.83 3.12 20.56
N GLN A 249 16.01 4.10 21.45
CA GLN A 249 15.70 3.92 22.88
C GLN A 249 14.25 3.48 23.09
N THR A 250 13.31 4.12 22.38
CA THR A 250 11.89 3.76 22.41
C THR A 250 11.65 2.31 21.96
N GLY A 251 12.25 1.91 20.84
CA GLY A 251 12.09 0.54 20.35
C GLY A 251 12.68 -0.49 21.30
N LYS A 252 13.86 -0.21 21.89
CA LYS A 252 14.48 -1.09 22.91
C LYS A 252 13.58 -1.24 24.14
N ALA A 253 12.98 -0.14 24.61
CA ALA A 253 12.07 -0.15 25.76
C ALA A 253 10.77 -0.92 25.48
N LEU A 254 10.26 -0.87 24.24
CA LEU A 254 9.06 -1.61 23.84
C LEU A 254 9.34 -3.10 23.62
N ALA A 255 10.48 -3.46 23.01
CA ALA A 255 10.86 -4.87 22.85
C ALA A 255 11.10 -5.57 24.18
N GLY A 256 11.62 -4.86 25.19
CA GLY A 256 11.79 -5.40 26.54
C GLY A 256 10.49 -5.58 27.35
N LYS A 257 9.35 -5.05 26.86
CA LYS A 257 8.03 -5.18 27.51
C LYS A 257 7.10 -6.20 26.86
N ALA A 258 7.49 -6.78 25.72
CA ALA A 258 6.69 -7.76 24.96
C ALA A 258 6.84 -9.21 25.48
N THR A 259 7.39 -9.40 26.68
CA THR A 259 7.34 -10.66 27.42
C THR A 259 6.32 -10.51 28.54
N LEU A 260 5.08 -10.91 28.27
CA LEU A 260 4.07 -11.42 29.21
C LEU A 260 2.92 -12.05 28.42
#